data_AF-A0A2V8P9Q6-F1
#
_entry.id   AF-A0A2V8P9Q6-F1
#
_cell.length_a   1.000
_cell.length_b   1.000
_cell.length_c   1.000
_cell.angle_alpha   90.00
_cell.angle_beta   90.00
_cell.angle_gamma   90.00
#
_symmetry.space_group_name_H-M   'P 1'
#
loop_
_entity.id
_entity.type
_entity.pdbx_description
1 polymer ?
#
loop_
_entity_poly.entity_id
_entity_poly.type
_entity_poly.pdbx_seq_one_letter_code
_entity_poly.pdbx_strand_id
1 'polypeptide(L)'
;MLRFYRSNCDQTPGLSNIASMSSESKSTVLYQNLDTSFVNLWGLLRKLTQDGFIGRVRVELKDYTADVFMTGSSTPLVHEIDRAAGTDTLEEAALHRLVLRARESPGRVSVFKGADEATAKSNHSGFPSEPSDATPLLRSEEIVAPTFEIPPPLMNEPTIAEWQLAPPVAAGFADPNASEALSVVPGEPNDQNEWTAMTKASGELIAAVERAVNAAGVDFAELLRSARVELADDYSFLDPTSSEFQYADSVVTLRDKPLPSSYVAGLSELLRRIVNRVAEGDRARRMRERVALELAIVARKQNDALERSGFHDQLDWIAGTRVI
;
A
#
# COMPACT_ATOMS: atom_id res chain seq x y z
N MET A 1 -24.56 74.81 -18.61
CA MET A 1 -25.45 74.83 -17.42
C MET A 1 -25.51 73.40 -16.87
N LEU A 2 -25.32 73.22 -15.56
CA LEU A 2 -25.26 71.96 -14.77
C LEU A 2 -23.95 71.15 -14.86
N ARG A 3 -23.40 70.57 -13.79
CA ARG A 3 -23.22 70.88 -12.35
C ARG A 3 -22.19 69.82 -11.90
N PHE A 4 -21.06 70.26 -11.36
CA PHE A 4 -20.04 69.41 -10.77
C PHE A 4 -20.56 68.80 -9.45
N TYR A 5 -20.26 67.53 -9.18
CA TYR A 5 -20.20 67.01 -7.81
C TYR A 5 -18.80 66.43 -7.57
N ARG A 6 -18.04 67.16 -6.74
CA ARG A 6 -16.79 66.77 -6.11
C ARG A 6 -17.17 66.17 -4.76
N SER A 7 -16.63 65.01 -4.39
CA SER A 7 -16.60 64.55 -3.01
C SER A 7 -15.19 64.06 -2.72
N ASN A 8 -14.43 64.93 -2.05
CA ASN A 8 -13.23 64.58 -1.29
C ASN A 8 -13.62 64.72 0.18
N CYS A 9 -13.55 63.64 0.94
CA CYS A 9 -13.35 63.70 2.38
C CYS A 9 -12.00 63.03 2.67
N ASP A 10 -11.17 63.81 3.35
CA ASP A 10 -9.82 63.50 3.79
C ASP A 10 -9.86 63.21 5.30
N GLN A 11 -8.76 62.65 5.82
CA GLN A 11 -8.34 62.51 7.22
C GLN A 11 -8.67 61.22 8.00
N THR A 12 -7.63 60.39 8.07
CA THR A 12 -7.18 59.57 9.22
C THR A 12 -6.48 60.46 10.28
N PRO A 13 -5.88 59.98 11.41
CA PRO A 13 -5.79 58.64 12.02
C PRO A 13 -6.05 58.62 13.56
N GLY A 14 -6.05 57.44 14.20
CA GLY A 14 -5.90 57.38 15.67
C GLY A 14 -6.22 56.05 16.38
N LEU A 15 -5.19 55.21 16.49
CA LEU A 15 -4.88 54.31 17.62
C LEU A 15 -5.75 53.04 17.87
N SER A 16 -5.18 51.93 17.42
CA SER A 16 -4.87 50.71 18.19
C SER A 16 -5.90 50.21 19.21
N ASN A 17 -6.62 49.15 18.85
CA ASN A 17 -6.93 48.12 19.81
C ASN A 17 -6.87 46.74 19.15
N ILE A 18 -5.74 46.07 19.41
CA ILE A 18 -5.54 44.62 19.51
C ILE A 18 -6.40 43.80 18.54
N ALA A 19 -5.81 43.56 17.37
CA ALA A 19 -6.18 42.41 16.54
C ALA A 19 -5.98 41.14 17.38
N SER A 20 -7.05 40.70 18.04
CA SER A 20 -7.17 39.33 18.50
C SER A 20 -7.18 38.48 17.24
N MET A 21 -6.01 37.91 16.91
CA MET A 21 -5.87 36.83 15.95
C MET A 21 -6.57 35.60 16.52
N SER A 22 -7.90 35.61 16.51
CA SER A 22 -8.70 34.41 16.45
C SER A 22 -8.96 34.19 14.98
N SER A 23 -8.05 33.49 14.31
CA SER A 23 -8.36 32.81 13.06
C SER A 23 -9.49 31.84 13.37
N GLU A 24 -10.74 32.29 13.23
CA GLU A 24 -11.89 31.42 13.13
C GLU A 24 -11.73 30.58 11.86
N SER A 25 -11.01 29.46 11.96
CA SER A 25 -10.95 28.48 10.88
C SER A 25 -12.31 27.78 10.84
N LYS A 26 -13.29 28.39 10.16
CA LYS A 26 -14.60 27.79 9.96
C LYS A 26 -14.44 26.49 9.18
N SER A 27 -14.72 25.35 9.82
CA SER A 27 -14.75 24.08 9.13
C SER A 27 -15.83 24.11 8.05
N THR A 28 -15.46 23.71 6.84
CA THR A 28 -16.35 23.78 5.67
C THR A 28 -16.77 22.37 5.32
N VAL A 29 -18.06 22.07 5.41
CA VAL A 29 -18.61 20.79 4.95
C VAL A 29 -18.52 20.74 3.43
N LEU A 30 -17.79 19.78 2.87
CA LEU A 30 -17.71 19.58 1.41
C LEU A 30 -18.77 18.61 0.93
N TYR A 31 -18.93 17.50 1.64
CA TYR A 31 -19.89 16.45 1.32
C TYR A 31 -20.54 15.98 2.61
N GLN A 32 -21.84 15.67 2.58
CA GLN A 32 -22.56 15.19 3.75
C GLN A 32 -23.56 14.11 3.35
N ASN A 33 -23.80 13.17 4.25
CA ASN A 33 -24.83 12.13 4.11
C ASN A 33 -24.67 11.27 2.84
N LEU A 34 -23.42 11.02 2.43
CA LEU A 34 -23.14 10.10 1.34
C LEU A 34 -23.40 8.67 1.81
N ASP A 35 -24.19 7.91 1.08
CA ASP A 35 -24.52 6.53 1.44
C ASP A 35 -23.36 5.59 1.07
N THR A 36 -22.88 4.78 2.03
CA THR A 36 -21.77 3.84 1.79
C THR A 36 -22.13 2.73 0.81
N SER A 37 -23.43 2.45 0.59
CA SER A 37 -23.86 1.48 -0.43
C SER A 37 -23.62 1.95 -1.86
N PHE A 38 -23.46 3.26 -2.08
CA PHE A 38 -23.22 3.87 -3.39
C PHE A 38 -21.83 4.50 -3.53
N VAL A 39 -21.12 4.70 -2.42
CA VAL A 39 -19.81 5.36 -2.39
C VAL A 39 -18.72 4.36 -2.06
N ASN A 40 -17.78 4.18 -2.99
CA ASN A 40 -16.53 3.48 -2.71
C ASN A 40 -15.67 4.33 -1.77
N LEU A 41 -15.73 4.02 -0.47
CA LEU A 41 -15.01 4.73 0.59
C LEU A 41 -13.50 4.75 0.34
N TRP A 42 -12.92 3.65 -0.15
CA TRP A 42 -11.49 3.57 -0.44
C TRP A 42 -11.09 4.51 -1.59
N GLY A 43 -11.86 4.48 -2.68
CA GLY A 43 -11.66 5.37 -3.83
C GLY A 43 -11.79 6.84 -3.43
N LEU A 44 -12.76 7.18 -2.57
CA LEU A 44 -12.92 8.53 -2.02
C LEU A 44 -11.69 8.97 -1.23
N LEU A 45 -11.23 8.17 -0.26
CA LEU A 45 -10.08 8.50 0.58
C LEU A 45 -8.79 8.62 -0.23
N ARG A 46 -8.60 7.74 -1.23
CA ARG A 46 -7.46 7.81 -2.14
C ARG A 46 -7.47 9.10 -2.95
N LYS A 47 -8.61 9.47 -3.54
CA LYS A 47 -8.75 10.72 -4.30
C LYS A 47 -8.44 11.93 -3.42
N LEU A 48 -9.00 11.98 -2.21
CA LEU A 48 -8.72 13.05 -1.25
C LEU A 48 -7.22 13.12 -0.91
N THR A 49 -6.55 11.97 -0.74
CA THR A 49 -5.09 11.93 -0.48
C THR A 49 -4.29 12.46 -1.67
N GLN A 50 -4.64 12.05 -2.89
CA GLN A 50 -4.00 12.52 -4.13
C GLN A 50 -4.17 14.02 -4.34
N ASP A 51 -5.32 14.56 -3.98
CA ASP A 51 -5.62 15.99 -4.06
C ASP A 51 -4.94 16.81 -2.93
N GLY A 52 -4.15 16.17 -2.05
CA GLY A 52 -3.52 16.82 -0.91
C GLY A 52 -4.54 17.36 0.09
N PHE A 53 -5.68 16.68 0.24
CA PHE A 53 -6.80 17.14 1.05
C PHE A 53 -6.40 17.24 2.54
N ILE A 54 -6.80 18.35 3.15
CA ILE A 54 -6.63 18.63 4.57
C ILE A 54 -8.01 18.76 5.21
N GLY A 55 -8.34 17.82 6.09
CA GLY A 55 -9.65 17.78 6.75
C GLY A 55 -9.94 16.44 7.42
N ARG A 56 -11.23 16.16 7.61
CA ARG A 56 -11.75 14.98 8.29
C ARG A 56 -12.82 14.29 7.46
N VAL A 57 -12.77 12.96 7.41
CA VAL A 57 -13.83 12.14 6.84
C VAL A 57 -14.48 11.34 7.96
N ARG A 58 -15.75 11.63 8.24
CA ARG A 58 -16.55 10.89 9.22
C ARG A 58 -17.34 9.79 8.54
N VAL A 59 -17.26 8.59 9.10
CA VAL A 59 -18.03 7.41 8.71
C VAL A 59 -18.90 6.98 9.87
N GLU A 60 -20.21 6.90 9.65
CA GLU A 60 -21.20 6.49 10.65
C GLU A 60 -21.91 5.21 10.17
N LEU A 61 -21.72 4.11 10.90
CA LEU A 61 -22.38 2.83 10.67
C LEU A 61 -23.28 2.48 11.87
N LYS A 62 -24.00 1.35 11.78
CA LYS A 62 -24.78 0.82 12.90
C LYS A 62 -23.83 0.37 14.01
N ASP A 63 -23.89 1.06 15.15
CA ASP A 63 -23.05 0.84 16.35
C ASP A 63 -21.55 1.10 16.19
N TYR A 64 -21.16 1.77 15.11
CA TYR A 64 -19.76 2.05 14.83
C TYR A 64 -19.59 3.45 14.22
N THR A 65 -18.57 4.19 14.66
CA THR A 65 -18.25 5.52 14.11
C THR A 65 -16.76 5.63 13.94
N ALA A 66 -16.31 6.19 12.82
CA ALA A 66 -14.91 6.46 12.61
C ALA A 66 -14.68 7.85 12.04
N ASP A 67 -13.65 8.52 12.52
CA ASP A 67 -13.16 9.81 12.01
C ASP A 67 -11.75 9.60 11.43
N VAL A 68 -11.61 9.82 10.12
CA VAL A 68 -10.32 9.76 9.41
C VAL A 68 -9.78 11.17 9.27
N PHE A 69 -8.63 11.44 9.88
CA PHE A 69 -7.95 12.72 9.86
C PHE A 69 -6.90 12.73 8.73
N MET A 70 -7.04 13.67 7.80
CA MET A 70 -6.17 13.82 6.65
C MET A 70 -5.40 15.13 6.78
N THR A 71 -4.08 15.06 6.88
CA THR A 71 -3.19 16.22 7.09
C THR A 71 -2.50 16.69 5.81
N GLY A 72 -2.91 16.19 4.64
CA GLY A 72 -2.19 16.36 3.37
C GLY A 72 -0.94 15.48 3.25
N SER A 73 -0.64 14.67 4.26
CA SER A 73 0.37 13.60 4.21
C SER A 73 -0.25 12.28 3.74
N SER A 74 0.60 11.32 3.35
CA SER A 74 0.18 9.99 2.88
C SER A 74 -0.29 9.03 3.98
N THR A 75 -0.17 9.42 5.25
CA THR A 75 -0.47 8.59 6.42
C THR A 75 -1.64 9.21 7.21
N PRO A 76 -2.90 8.92 6.82
CA PRO A 76 -4.06 9.41 7.55
C PRO A 76 -4.18 8.71 8.91
N LEU A 77 -4.60 9.44 9.93
CA LEU A 77 -4.84 8.90 11.27
C LEU A 77 -6.33 8.57 11.42
N VAL A 78 -6.68 7.40 11.95
CA VAL A 78 -8.07 6.97 12.07
C VAL A 78 -8.46 6.81 13.53
N HIS A 79 -9.55 7.46 13.92
CA HIS A 79 -10.18 7.32 15.22
C HIS A 79 -11.43 6.46 15.08
N GLU A 80 -11.42 5.25 15.64
CA GLU A 80 -12.53 4.30 15.59
C GLU A 80 -13.21 4.22 16.96
N ILE A 81 -14.54 4.29 16.98
CA ILE A 81 -15.40 4.10 18.15
C ILE A 81 -16.38 2.97 17.81
N ASP A 82 -16.15 1.80 18.41
CA ASP A 82 -17.04 0.65 18.32
C ASP A 82 -17.92 0.60 19.59
N ARG A 83 -19.20 0.93 19.45
CA ARG A 83 -20.14 0.96 20.57
C ARG A 83 -20.58 -0.44 21.00
N ALA A 84 -20.47 -1.44 20.12
CA ALA A 84 -20.81 -2.82 20.45
C ALA A 84 -19.69 -3.47 21.28
N ALA A 85 -18.43 -3.21 20.93
CA ALA A 85 -17.26 -3.71 21.66
C ALA A 85 -16.85 -2.80 22.83
N GLY A 86 -17.32 -1.55 22.87
CA GLY A 86 -16.91 -0.55 23.86
C GLY A 86 -15.47 -0.06 23.67
N THR A 87 -14.94 -0.15 22.45
CA THR A 87 -13.54 0.20 22.14
C THR A 87 -13.45 1.57 21.48
N ASP A 88 -12.46 2.35 21.89
CA ASP A 88 -12.10 3.65 21.33
C ASP A 88 -10.59 3.63 21.03
N THR A 89 -10.21 3.70 19.75
CA THR A 89 -8.83 3.54 19.29
C THR A 89 -8.46 4.59 18.26
N LEU A 90 -7.26 5.16 18.38
CA LEU A 90 -6.68 6.12 17.43
C LEU A 90 -5.40 5.55 16.83
N GLU A 91 -5.45 5.07 15.59
CA GLU A 91 -4.35 4.34 14.95
C GLU A 91 -4.24 4.66 13.45
N GLU A 92 -3.04 4.56 12.89
CA GLU A 92 -2.81 4.66 11.44
C GLU A 92 -3.21 3.37 10.71
N ALA A 93 -2.97 2.20 11.35
CA ALA A 93 -3.29 0.88 10.79
C ALA A 93 -4.80 0.57 10.77
N ALA A 94 -5.62 1.39 11.43
CA ALA A 94 -7.07 1.23 11.51
C ALA A 94 -7.79 1.45 10.18
N LEU A 95 -7.17 2.16 9.22
CA LEU A 95 -7.79 2.48 7.94
C LEU A 95 -8.28 1.25 7.16
N HIS A 96 -7.50 0.17 7.15
CA HIS A 96 -7.87 -1.05 6.44
C HIS A 96 -9.12 -1.71 7.06
N ARG A 97 -9.21 -1.71 8.40
CA ARG A 97 -10.36 -2.28 9.13
C ARG A 97 -11.63 -1.47 8.88
N LEU A 98 -11.53 -0.15 8.93
CA LEU A 98 -12.63 0.76 8.61
C LEU A 98 -13.23 0.47 7.22
N VAL A 99 -12.38 0.30 6.21
CA VAL A 99 -12.80 0.09 4.82
C VAL A 99 -13.53 -1.24 4.65
N LEU A 100 -13.04 -2.31 5.29
CA LEU A 100 -13.72 -3.60 5.30
C LEU A 100 -15.10 -3.50 5.95
N ARG A 101 -15.20 -2.89 7.13
CA ARG A 101 -16.48 -2.70 7.84
C ARG A 101 -17.49 -1.87 7.04
N ALA A 102 -17.04 -0.80 6.38
CA ALA A 102 -17.90 0.05 5.57
C ALA A 102 -18.48 -0.66 4.33
N ARG A 103 -17.88 -1.79 3.91
CA ARG A 103 -18.41 -2.67 2.84
C ARG A 103 -19.45 -3.66 3.36
N GLU A 104 -19.32 -4.09 4.61
CA GLU A 104 -20.21 -5.10 5.21
C GLU A 104 -21.52 -4.51 5.73
N SER A 105 -21.49 -3.25 6.19
CA SER A 105 -22.68 -2.57 6.73
C SER A 105 -22.96 -1.27 5.99
N PRO A 106 -24.22 -1.00 5.61
CA PRO A 106 -24.61 0.31 5.10
C PRO A 106 -24.47 1.38 6.21
N GLY A 107 -24.16 2.61 5.79
CA GLY A 107 -23.97 3.75 6.66
C GLY A 107 -23.78 5.04 5.88
N ARG A 108 -23.22 6.07 6.55
CA ARG A 108 -23.09 7.43 6.00
C ARG A 108 -21.67 7.93 6.07
N VAL A 109 -21.26 8.67 5.05
CA VAL A 109 -19.97 9.37 4.98
C VAL A 109 -20.19 10.87 4.88
N SER A 110 -19.44 11.63 5.66
CA SER A 110 -19.41 13.09 5.60
C SER A 110 -17.95 13.57 5.55
N VAL A 111 -17.67 14.58 4.74
CA VAL A 111 -16.32 15.12 4.50
C VAL A 111 -16.28 16.58 4.90
N PHE A 112 -15.39 16.90 5.83
CA PHE A 112 -15.18 18.22 6.39
C PHE A 112 -13.80 18.73 5.99
N LYS A 113 -13.70 19.91 5.39
CA LYS A 113 -12.45 20.55 5.00
C LYS A 113 -12.01 21.56 6.05
N GLY A 114 -10.71 21.59 6.34
CA GLY A 114 -10.07 22.58 7.21
C GLY A 114 -8.96 21.97 8.06
N ALA A 115 -7.90 22.75 8.32
CA ALA A 115 -6.77 22.32 9.16
C ALA A 115 -7.21 21.96 10.60
N ASP A 116 -8.18 22.68 11.15
CA ASP A 116 -8.74 22.43 12.48
C ASP A 116 -9.47 21.08 12.57
N GLU A 117 -10.01 20.59 11.45
CA GLU A 117 -10.65 19.28 11.37
C GLU A 117 -9.63 18.16 11.17
N ALA A 118 -8.44 18.46 10.63
CA ALA A 118 -7.37 17.48 10.38
C ALA A 118 -6.61 17.05 11.65
N THR A 119 -7.01 17.54 12.82
CA THR A 119 -6.35 17.23 14.10
C THR A 119 -7.31 16.46 15.01
N ALA A 120 -6.88 15.29 15.49
CA ALA A 120 -7.61 14.52 16.48
C ALA A 120 -7.64 15.29 17.82
N LYS A 121 -8.76 15.97 18.12
CA LYS A 121 -8.97 16.57 19.44
C LYS A 121 -9.19 15.43 20.43
N SER A 122 -8.14 15.09 21.18
CA SER A 122 -8.22 14.18 22.32
C SER A 122 -9.08 14.84 23.39
N ASN A 123 -10.39 14.66 23.34
CA ASN A 123 -11.28 15.03 24.44
C ASN A 123 -11.12 14.00 25.56
N HIS A 124 -10.00 14.05 26.28
CA HIS A 124 -9.91 13.44 27.59
C HIS A 124 -10.36 14.47 28.62
N SER A 125 -11.69 14.63 28.74
CA SER A 125 -12.31 15.43 29.78
C SER A 125 -13.05 14.53 30.76
N GLY A 126 -12.38 14.23 31.87
CA GLY A 126 -12.99 14.12 33.19
C GLY A 126 -13.67 12.80 33.55
N PHE A 127 -12.88 11.81 33.97
CA PHE A 127 -13.31 10.95 35.08
C PHE A 127 -12.49 11.30 36.32
N PRO A 128 -13.13 11.70 37.44
CA PRO A 128 -12.42 11.98 38.68
C PRO A 128 -11.91 10.66 39.26
N SER A 129 -10.61 10.57 39.42
CA SER A 129 -9.92 9.56 40.19
C SER A 129 -10.15 9.78 41.69
N GLU A 130 -10.75 8.80 42.38
CA GLU A 130 -10.58 8.59 43.82
C GLU A 130 -11.12 7.20 44.22
N PRO A 131 -10.75 6.63 45.39
CA PRO A 131 -9.52 5.87 45.54
C PRO A 131 -9.76 4.41 45.99
N SER A 132 -8.72 3.59 45.80
CA SER A 132 -8.23 2.55 46.73
C SER A 132 -9.18 2.09 47.85
N ASP A 133 -9.78 0.90 47.70
CA ASP A 133 -9.66 -0.16 48.70
C ASP A 133 -10.14 -1.52 48.16
N ALA A 134 -9.72 -2.58 48.86
CA ALA A 134 -10.12 -3.99 48.74
C ALA A 134 -9.29 -4.90 47.80
N THR A 135 -8.22 -5.44 48.40
CA THR A 135 -7.71 -6.80 48.19
C THR A 135 -8.84 -7.84 48.35
N PRO A 136 -8.85 -8.94 47.58
CA PRO A 136 -8.27 -10.22 48.07
C PRO A 136 -7.50 -10.96 46.96
N LEU A 137 -6.26 -11.36 47.19
CA LEU A 137 -5.82 -12.69 47.67
C LEU A 137 -6.30 -13.92 46.86
N LEU A 138 -5.26 -14.64 46.39
CA LEU A 138 -5.18 -16.05 45.99
C LEU A 138 -5.66 -16.42 44.58
N ARG A 139 -4.71 -16.84 43.73
CA ARG A 139 -4.32 -18.25 43.60
C ARG A 139 -3.20 -18.38 42.56
N SER A 140 -1.99 -18.70 43.02
CA SER A 140 -0.88 -19.12 42.16
C SER A 140 -1.15 -20.54 41.68
N GLU A 141 -1.36 -20.72 40.38
CA GLU A 141 -1.19 -22.01 39.73
C GLU A 141 0.12 -22.00 38.93
N GLU A 142 1.01 -22.84 39.43
CA GLU A 142 2.35 -23.17 38.99
C GLU A 142 2.26 -23.96 37.67
N ILE A 143 2.50 -23.29 36.53
CA ILE A 143 2.64 -23.97 35.24
C ILE A 143 4.12 -24.31 35.06
N VAL A 144 4.40 -25.59 35.29
CA VAL A 144 5.65 -26.29 35.05
C VAL A 144 6.03 -26.16 33.57
N ALA A 145 7.15 -25.49 33.30
CA ALA A 145 7.76 -25.44 31.98
C ALA A 145 8.43 -26.79 31.67
N PRO A 146 8.16 -27.44 30.52
CA PRO A 146 8.94 -28.59 30.09
C PRO A 146 10.30 -28.12 29.56
N THR A 147 11.35 -28.43 30.31
CA THR A 147 12.75 -28.44 29.88
C THR A 147 12.90 -29.36 28.68
N PHE A 148 13.12 -28.80 27.49
CA PHE A 148 13.52 -29.56 26.31
C PHE A 148 15.05 -29.55 26.24
N GLU A 149 15.67 -30.70 26.50
CA GLU A 149 17.10 -30.92 26.38
C GLU A 149 17.52 -30.83 24.91
N ILE A 150 18.50 -29.97 24.63
CA ILE A 150 19.17 -29.84 23.33
C ILE A 150 20.27 -30.90 23.27
N PRO A 151 20.22 -31.90 22.37
CA PRO A 151 21.35 -32.79 22.16
C PRO A 151 22.49 -32.05 21.43
N PRO A 152 23.77 -32.34 21.76
CA PRO A 152 24.93 -31.69 21.15
C PRO A 152 25.11 -32.07 19.66
N PRO A 153 25.75 -31.21 18.86
CA PRO A 153 25.86 -31.39 17.41
C PRO A 153 26.89 -32.48 17.04
N LEU A 154 26.47 -33.44 16.23
CA LEU A 154 27.34 -34.41 15.55
C LEU A 154 27.95 -33.76 14.29
N MET A 155 29.19 -33.27 14.40
CA MET A 155 30.37 -34.06 14.01
C MET A 155 30.40 -34.79 12.66
N ASN A 156 30.02 -34.20 11.51
CA ASN A 156 30.22 -34.88 10.22
C ASN A 156 30.60 -33.91 9.07
N GLU A 157 31.87 -33.53 8.99
CA GLU A 157 32.50 -33.06 7.74
C GLU A 157 32.56 -34.20 6.71
N PRO A 158 32.41 -33.87 5.42
CA PRO A 158 33.34 -34.43 4.44
C PRO A 158 34.05 -33.34 3.66
N THR A 159 35.35 -33.26 3.91
CA THR A 159 36.41 -32.79 3.03
C THR A 159 36.23 -33.30 1.60
N ILE A 160 36.10 -32.40 0.61
CA ILE A 160 36.50 -32.67 -0.78
C ILE A 160 37.18 -31.43 -1.39
N ALA A 161 38.51 -31.53 -1.45
CA ALA A 161 39.41 -31.18 -2.54
C ALA A 161 39.20 -29.87 -3.33
N GLU A 162 39.83 -28.83 -2.82
CA GLU A 162 40.89 -28.05 -3.49
C GLU A 162 41.40 -28.62 -4.84
N TRP A 163 41.08 -27.92 -5.93
CA TRP A 163 41.85 -27.96 -7.17
C TRP A 163 42.23 -26.52 -7.54
N GLN A 164 43.46 -26.16 -7.19
CA GLN A 164 44.20 -25.03 -7.73
C GLN A 164 45.11 -25.50 -8.88
N LEU A 165 45.58 -24.51 -9.66
CA LEU A 165 46.54 -24.51 -10.78
C LEU A 165 45.86 -24.43 -12.16
N ALA A 166 46.16 -23.53 -13.09
CA ALA A 166 47.02 -22.34 -13.17
C ALA A 166 46.72 -21.67 -14.56
N PRO A 167 47.09 -20.40 -14.82
CA PRO A 167 46.87 -19.71 -16.10
C PRO A 167 48.00 -19.97 -17.11
N PRO A 168 47.87 -19.51 -18.39
CA PRO A 168 48.86 -18.52 -18.84
C PRO A 168 48.41 -17.47 -19.89
N VAL A 169 48.98 -16.25 -19.71
CA VAL A 169 49.73 -15.46 -20.71
C VAL A 169 49.01 -14.65 -21.83
N ALA A 170 48.99 -13.33 -21.58
CA ALA A 170 49.51 -12.18 -22.36
C ALA A 170 49.06 -11.85 -23.80
N ALA A 171 48.54 -10.62 -23.95
CA ALA A 171 48.98 -9.52 -24.85
C ALA A 171 47.92 -8.40 -24.71
N GLY A 172 48.16 -7.12 -24.40
CA GLY A 172 49.31 -6.27 -24.62
C GLY A 172 48.99 -5.29 -25.75
N PHE A 173 48.33 -4.17 -25.48
CA PHE A 173 48.43 -2.92 -26.26
C PHE A 173 48.04 -1.71 -25.40
N ALA A 174 49.04 -0.85 -25.17
CA ALA A 174 48.86 0.51 -24.71
C ALA A 174 48.78 1.41 -25.95
N ASP A 175 47.87 2.37 -25.96
CA ASP A 175 47.99 3.56 -26.81
C ASP A 175 47.58 4.79 -25.98
N PRO A 176 48.46 5.78 -25.79
CA PRO A 176 48.18 7.01 -25.07
C PRO A 176 47.87 8.13 -26.08
N ASN A 177 46.63 8.61 -26.14
CA ASN A 177 46.42 9.96 -26.66
C ASN A 177 45.34 10.72 -25.89
N ALA A 178 45.70 11.95 -25.61
CA ALA A 178 45.15 12.79 -24.58
C ALA A 178 43.94 13.57 -25.06
N SER A 179 43.07 13.85 -24.08
CA SER A 179 42.34 15.11 -23.91
C SER A 179 41.55 15.64 -25.10
N GLU A 180 40.24 15.42 -25.07
CA GLU A 180 39.32 16.54 -25.27
C GLU A 180 38.13 16.41 -24.32
N ALA A 181 37.87 17.52 -23.63
CA ALA A 181 36.87 17.67 -22.60
C ALA A 181 35.47 17.49 -23.16
N LEU A 182 34.58 16.88 -22.36
CA LEU A 182 33.21 17.35 -22.17
C LEU A 182 32.66 16.69 -20.90
N SER A 183 32.14 17.56 -20.04
CA SER A 183 31.46 17.30 -18.78
C SER A 183 30.50 16.10 -18.82
N VAL A 184 30.93 14.95 -18.29
CA VAL A 184 30.01 13.91 -17.83
C VAL A 184 29.66 14.23 -16.39
N VAL A 185 28.62 15.06 -16.23
CA VAL A 185 27.76 14.94 -15.06
C VAL A 185 27.31 13.47 -15.04
N PRO A 186 27.43 12.72 -13.92
CA PRO A 186 26.80 11.40 -13.80
C PRO A 186 25.29 11.63 -13.84
N GLY A 187 24.74 11.68 -15.04
CA GLY A 187 23.32 11.86 -15.28
C GLY A 187 22.60 10.61 -14.83
N GLU A 188 21.51 10.79 -14.09
CA GLU A 188 20.58 9.73 -13.71
C GLU A 188 20.12 8.91 -14.94
N PRO A 189 20.50 7.63 -15.06
CA PRO A 189 20.02 6.74 -16.13
C PRO A 189 19.19 5.57 -15.57
N ASN A 190 18.71 5.64 -14.32
CA ASN A 190 18.28 4.44 -13.60
C ASN A 190 16.79 4.12 -13.78
N ASP A 191 15.91 5.12 -13.72
CA ASP A 191 14.45 4.90 -13.62
C ASP A 191 13.79 4.22 -14.82
N GLN A 192 14.34 4.43 -16.02
CA GLN A 192 13.80 3.84 -17.25
C GLN A 192 14.20 2.37 -17.39
N ASN A 193 15.46 2.07 -17.09
CA ASN A 193 15.98 0.70 -17.13
C ASN A 193 15.37 -0.15 -16.01
N GLU A 194 15.20 0.42 -14.82
CA GLU A 194 14.50 -0.23 -13.70
C GLU A 194 13.04 -0.51 -14.02
N TRP A 195 12.33 0.45 -14.64
CA TRP A 195 10.96 0.23 -15.07
C TRP A 195 10.85 -0.88 -16.11
N THR A 196 11.72 -0.90 -17.12
CA THR A 196 11.77 -1.97 -18.13
C THR A 196 12.10 -3.33 -17.52
N ALA A 197 13.01 -3.38 -16.54
CA ALA A 197 13.30 -4.62 -15.81
C ALA A 197 12.08 -5.08 -15.02
N MET A 198 11.37 -4.17 -14.36
CA MET A 198 10.17 -4.47 -13.58
C MET A 198 9.01 -4.95 -14.46
N THR A 199 8.75 -4.34 -15.61
CA THR A 199 7.69 -4.79 -16.54
C THR A 199 8.02 -6.11 -17.22
N LYS A 200 9.32 -6.38 -17.45
CA LYS A 200 9.77 -7.69 -17.91
C LYS A 200 9.57 -8.76 -16.84
N ALA A 201 9.94 -8.46 -15.59
CA ALA A 201 9.75 -9.37 -14.47
C ALA A 201 8.25 -9.67 -14.24
N SER A 202 7.39 -8.66 -14.31
CA SER A 202 5.94 -8.85 -14.18
C SER A 202 5.35 -9.73 -15.29
N GLY A 203 5.80 -9.56 -16.55
CA GLY A 203 5.38 -10.44 -17.64
C GLY A 203 5.73 -11.91 -17.40
N GLU A 204 6.93 -12.19 -16.90
CA GLU A 204 7.37 -13.55 -16.56
C GLU A 204 6.59 -14.13 -15.36
N LEU A 205 6.22 -13.31 -14.37
CA LEU A 205 5.38 -13.73 -13.24
C LEU A 205 3.97 -14.10 -13.70
N ILE A 206 3.35 -13.27 -14.55
CA ILE A 206 2.02 -13.56 -15.12
C ILE A 206 2.10 -14.86 -15.92
N ALA A 207 3.13 -15.03 -16.75
CA ALA A 207 3.33 -16.23 -17.55
C ALA A 207 3.56 -17.49 -16.69
N ALA A 208 4.21 -17.38 -15.54
CA ALA A 208 4.36 -18.50 -14.61
C ALA A 208 3.01 -18.96 -14.03
N VAL A 209 2.19 -18.01 -13.59
CA VAL A 209 0.83 -18.32 -13.09
C VAL A 209 -0.03 -18.87 -14.23
N GLU A 210 0.02 -18.27 -15.42
CA GLU A 210 -0.69 -18.74 -16.62
C GLU A 210 -0.35 -20.20 -16.95
N ARG A 211 0.94 -20.56 -16.97
CA ARG A 211 1.39 -21.94 -17.24
C ARG A 211 0.84 -22.92 -16.18
N ALA A 212 0.86 -22.56 -14.90
CA ALA A 212 0.33 -23.39 -13.83
C ALA A 212 -1.19 -23.60 -13.95
N VAL A 213 -1.94 -22.52 -14.23
CA VAL A 213 -3.41 -22.52 -14.35
C VAL A 213 -3.88 -23.26 -15.59
N ASN A 214 -3.32 -22.94 -16.76
CA ASN A 214 -3.68 -23.59 -18.03
C ASN A 214 -3.40 -25.09 -17.99
N ALA A 215 -2.30 -25.50 -17.33
CA ALA A 215 -1.97 -26.91 -17.22
C ALA A 215 -2.82 -27.69 -16.19
N ALA A 216 -3.73 -27.01 -15.47
CA ALA A 216 -4.83 -27.62 -14.75
C ALA A 216 -6.16 -27.63 -15.53
N GLY A 217 -6.13 -27.19 -16.80
CA GLY A 217 -7.30 -27.16 -17.68
C GLY A 217 -8.25 -25.99 -17.44
N VAL A 218 -7.79 -24.93 -16.78
CA VAL A 218 -8.58 -23.72 -16.52
C VAL A 218 -8.13 -22.60 -17.45
N ASP A 219 -9.08 -21.85 -18.02
CA ASP A 219 -8.79 -20.72 -18.89
C ASP A 219 -8.27 -19.51 -18.10
N PHE A 220 -6.96 -19.29 -18.16
CA PHE A 220 -6.32 -18.16 -17.51
C PHE A 220 -6.80 -16.80 -18.03
N ALA A 221 -7.11 -16.68 -19.33
CA ALA A 221 -7.48 -15.39 -19.92
C ALA A 221 -8.82 -14.89 -19.38
N GLU A 222 -9.78 -15.81 -19.16
CA GLU A 222 -11.06 -15.50 -18.51
C GLU A 222 -10.86 -15.01 -17.08
N LEU A 223 -10.05 -15.73 -16.30
CA LEU A 223 -9.74 -15.37 -14.91
C LEU A 223 -9.02 -14.02 -14.81
N LEU A 224 -8.06 -13.77 -15.68
CA LEU A 224 -7.33 -12.51 -15.74
C LEU A 224 -8.28 -11.34 -16.00
N ARG A 225 -9.17 -11.45 -16.99
CA ARG A 225 -10.12 -10.40 -17.32
C ARG A 225 -11.10 -10.14 -16.18
N SER A 226 -11.65 -11.21 -15.58
CA SER A 226 -12.57 -11.10 -14.45
C SER A 226 -11.90 -10.45 -13.23
N ALA A 227 -10.69 -10.89 -12.88
CA ALA A 227 -9.96 -10.33 -11.75
C ALA A 227 -9.53 -8.87 -11.98
N ARG A 228 -9.22 -8.48 -13.22
CA ARG A 228 -8.95 -7.09 -13.60
C ARG A 228 -10.15 -6.18 -13.37
N VAL A 229 -11.35 -6.60 -13.76
CA VAL A 229 -12.58 -5.82 -13.54
C VAL A 229 -12.80 -5.55 -12.06
N GLU A 230 -12.61 -6.55 -11.21
CA GLU A 230 -12.80 -6.41 -9.75
C GLU A 230 -11.77 -5.52 -9.07
N LEU A 231 -10.56 -5.42 -9.63
CA LEU A 231 -9.47 -4.64 -9.09
C LEU A 231 -9.32 -3.26 -9.74
N ALA A 232 -10.09 -2.95 -10.79
CA ALA A 232 -10.01 -1.70 -11.52
C ALA A 232 -10.26 -0.47 -10.62
N ASP A 233 -11.17 -0.61 -9.65
CA ASP A 233 -11.48 0.44 -8.67
C ASP A 233 -10.28 0.76 -7.75
N ASP A 234 -9.56 -0.28 -7.33
CA ASP A 234 -8.43 -0.17 -6.41
C ASP A 234 -7.12 0.11 -7.16
N TYR A 235 -7.02 -0.28 -8.42
CA TYR A 235 -5.84 -0.16 -9.27
C TYR A 235 -6.27 0.24 -10.69
N SER A 236 -6.40 1.54 -10.93
CA SER A 236 -6.90 2.09 -12.21
C SER A 236 -6.16 1.57 -13.45
N PHE A 237 -4.85 1.28 -13.34
CA PHE A 237 -4.08 0.73 -14.45
C PHE A 237 -4.55 -0.66 -14.89
N LEU A 238 -5.26 -1.41 -14.02
CA LEU A 238 -5.84 -2.71 -14.36
C LEU A 238 -7.17 -2.60 -15.08
N ASP A 239 -7.77 -1.41 -15.16
CA ASP A 239 -9.05 -1.18 -15.84
C ASP A 239 -8.98 -1.72 -17.28
N PRO A 240 -9.84 -2.68 -17.65
CA PRO A 240 -9.88 -3.21 -19.01
C PRO A 240 -10.34 -2.18 -20.04
N THR A 241 -11.03 -1.11 -19.64
CA THR A 241 -11.56 -0.08 -20.53
C THR A 241 -10.54 1.01 -20.87
N SER A 242 -9.57 1.26 -20.01
CA SER A 242 -8.55 2.30 -20.21
C SER A 242 -7.48 1.91 -21.25
N SER A 243 -7.39 0.62 -21.61
CA SER A 243 -6.32 0.03 -22.43
C SER A 243 -4.90 0.28 -21.90
N GLU A 244 -4.78 0.71 -20.64
CA GLU A 244 -3.51 1.09 -20.02
C GLU A 244 -2.61 -0.11 -19.77
N PHE A 245 -3.17 -1.23 -19.33
CA PHE A 245 -2.44 -2.49 -19.11
C PHE A 245 -2.83 -3.52 -20.16
N GLN A 246 -1.83 -4.02 -20.89
CA GLN A 246 -1.98 -5.11 -21.84
C GLN A 246 -0.96 -6.20 -21.52
N TYR A 247 -1.41 -7.44 -21.68
CA TYR A 247 -0.60 -8.63 -21.49
C TYR A 247 -0.82 -9.56 -22.68
N ALA A 248 0.27 -9.91 -23.36
CA ALA A 248 0.30 -10.87 -24.44
C ALA A 248 1.68 -11.52 -24.52
N ASP A 249 1.74 -12.82 -24.81
CA ASP A 249 2.99 -13.56 -25.03
C ASP A 249 4.04 -13.36 -23.92
N SER A 250 3.62 -13.38 -22.65
CA SER A 250 4.50 -13.13 -21.48
C SER A 250 5.08 -11.72 -21.40
N VAL A 251 4.56 -10.77 -22.17
CA VAL A 251 5.00 -9.37 -22.19
C VAL A 251 3.89 -8.48 -21.64
N VAL A 252 4.25 -7.60 -20.70
CA VAL A 252 3.37 -6.53 -20.22
C VAL A 252 3.74 -5.24 -20.92
N THR A 253 2.74 -4.60 -21.52
CA THR A 253 2.86 -3.23 -22.02
C THR A 253 1.94 -2.32 -21.21
N LEU A 254 2.50 -1.19 -20.78
CA LEU A 254 1.80 -0.16 -20.03
C LEU A 254 1.87 1.15 -20.80
N ARG A 255 0.72 1.79 -20.99
CA ARG A 255 0.63 3.10 -21.65
C ARG A 255 1.16 4.21 -20.74
N ASP A 256 0.67 4.22 -19.50
CA ASP A 256 1.09 5.16 -18.46
C ASP A 256 1.87 4.41 -17.37
N LYS A 257 2.83 5.11 -16.75
CA LYS A 257 3.68 4.56 -15.69
C LYS A 257 3.04 4.83 -14.33
N PRO A 258 2.31 3.88 -13.72
CA PRO A 258 1.84 4.02 -12.34
C PRO A 258 3.02 4.10 -11.36
N LEU A 259 2.73 4.53 -10.12
CA LEU A 259 3.72 4.45 -9.04
C LEU A 259 4.20 2.99 -8.87
N PRO A 260 5.52 2.74 -8.76
CA PRO A 260 6.06 1.37 -8.67
C PRO A 260 5.44 0.52 -7.56
N SER A 261 5.24 1.09 -6.37
CA SER A 261 4.62 0.38 -5.24
C SER A 261 3.16 -0.02 -5.53
N SER A 262 2.37 0.89 -6.10
CA SER A 262 0.99 0.62 -6.52
C SER A 262 0.92 -0.43 -7.63
N TYR A 263 1.88 -0.41 -8.55
CA TYR A 263 1.99 -1.39 -9.63
C TYR A 263 2.26 -2.80 -9.08
N VAL A 264 3.27 -2.92 -8.21
CA VAL A 264 3.67 -4.18 -7.58
C VAL A 264 2.56 -4.75 -6.72
N ALA A 265 1.92 -3.91 -5.88
CA ALA A 265 0.80 -4.32 -5.05
C ALA A 265 -0.41 -4.77 -5.90
N GLY A 266 -0.77 -3.99 -6.93
CA GLY A 266 -1.91 -4.30 -7.79
C GLY A 266 -1.72 -5.57 -8.60
N LEU A 267 -0.52 -5.76 -9.16
CA LEU A 267 -0.22 -6.98 -9.91
C LEU A 267 -0.15 -8.20 -9.01
N SER A 268 0.49 -8.08 -7.84
CA SER A 268 0.59 -9.20 -6.89
C SER A 268 -0.78 -9.62 -6.38
N GLU A 269 -1.65 -8.65 -6.06
CA GLU A 269 -3.04 -8.94 -5.66
C GLU A 269 -3.84 -9.57 -6.81
N LEU A 270 -3.67 -9.09 -8.05
CA LEU A 270 -4.30 -9.69 -9.23
C LEU A 270 -3.92 -11.17 -9.38
N LEU A 271 -2.63 -11.49 -9.34
CA LEU A 271 -2.15 -12.86 -9.47
C LEU A 271 -2.62 -13.74 -8.31
N ARG A 272 -2.55 -13.24 -7.07
CA ARG A 272 -3.03 -13.95 -5.88
C ARG A 272 -4.52 -14.29 -5.99
N ARG A 273 -5.34 -13.36 -6.49
CA ARG A 273 -6.78 -13.55 -6.65
C ARG A 273 -7.10 -14.61 -7.68
N ILE A 274 -6.36 -14.65 -8.80
CA ILE A 274 -6.46 -15.72 -9.80
C ILE A 274 -6.09 -17.07 -9.18
N VAL A 275 -4.95 -17.16 -8.48
CA VAL A 275 -4.51 -18.39 -7.81
C VAL A 275 -5.54 -18.88 -6.82
N ASN A 276 -6.10 -18.00 -5.99
CA ASN A 276 -7.10 -18.36 -4.98
C ASN A 276 -8.39 -18.93 -5.57
N ARG A 277 -8.88 -18.39 -6.71
CA ARG A 277 -10.07 -18.93 -7.40
C ARG A 277 -9.86 -20.33 -7.96
N VAL A 278 -8.64 -20.62 -8.43
CA VAL A 278 -8.32 -21.95 -8.96
C VAL A 278 -8.03 -22.94 -7.83
N ALA A 279 -7.40 -22.46 -6.76
CA ALA A 279 -7.00 -23.22 -5.59
C ALA A 279 -8.14 -23.42 -4.57
N GLU A 280 -9.25 -24.01 -5.03
CA GLU A 280 -10.41 -24.34 -4.19
C GLU A 280 -10.54 -25.86 -3.95
N GLY A 281 -11.11 -26.26 -2.82
CA GLY A 281 -11.39 -27.66 -2.47
C GLY A 281 -10.15 -28.57 -2.47
N ASP A 282 -10.34 -29.83 -2.90
CA ASP A 282 -9.30 -30.88 -2.86
C ASP A 282 -8.10 -30.64 -3.81
N ARG A 283 -8.23 -29.68 -4.73
CA ARG A 283 -7.15 -29.29 -5.65
C ARG A 283 -6.35 -28.09 -5.16
N ALA A 284 -6.78 -27.43 -4.09
CA ALA A 284 -6.16 -26.20 -3.58
C ALA A 284 -4.65 -26.35 -3.35
N ARG A 285 -4.26 -27.39 -2.59
CA ARG A 285 -2.85 -27.65 -2.27
C ARG A 285 -2.00 -27.89 -3.52
N ARG A 286 -2.44 -28.80 -4.40
CA ARG A 286 -1.73 -29.13 -5.64
C ARG A 286 -1.58 -27.93 -6.57
N MET A 287 -2.61 -27.07 -6.63
CA MET A 287 -2.56 -25.84 -7.41
C MET A 287 -1.53 -24.86 -6.85
N ARG A 288 -1.55 -24.60 -5.53
CA ARG A 288 -0.58 -23.70 -4.88
C ARG A 288 0.86 -24.20 -5.00
N GLU A 289 1.10 -25.50 -4.80
CA GLU A 289 2.42 -26.11 -4.98
C GLU A 289 2.91 -25.96 -6.43
N ARG A 290 2.03 -26.14 -7.43
CA ARG A 290 2.38 -25.95 -8.83
C ARG A 290 2.72 -24.50 -9.16
N VAL A 291 1.93 -23.56 -8.68
CA VAL A 291 2.20 -22.13 -8.84
C VAL A 291 3.53 -21.76 -8.19
N ALA A 292 3.79 -22.23 -6.97
CA ALA A 292 5.05 -21.98 -6.28
C ALA A 292 6.27 -22.51 -7.07
N LEU A 293 6.18 -23.71 -7.65
CA LEU A 293 7.24 -24.25 -8.49
C LEU A 293 7.52 -23.36 -9.71
N GLU A 294 6.48 -22.88 -10.39
CA GLU A 294 6.64 -22.00 -11.56
C GLU A 294 7.20 -20.62 -11.18
N LEU A 295 6.78 -20.07 -10.04
CA LEU A 295 7.31 -18.81 -9.52
C LEU A 295 8.77 -18.95 -9.08
N ALA A 296 9.18 -20.09 -8.49
CA ALA A 296 10.56 -20.34 -8.10
C ALA A 296 11.51 -20.37 -9.31
N ILE A 297 11.04 -20.85 -10.47
CA ILE A 297 11.81 -20.82 -11.72
C ILE A 297 12.05 -19.36 -12.15
N VAL A 298 11.02 -18.52 -12.11
CA VAL A 298 11.13 -17.09 -12.44
C VAL A 298 12.03 -16.38 -11.43
N ALA A 299 11.89 -16.68 -10.14
CA ALA A 299 12.71 -16.12 -9.06
C ALA A 299 14.20 -16.33 -9.31
N ARG A 300 14.59 -17.55 -9.69
CA ARG A 300 15.99 -17.88 -10.02
C ARG A 300 16.50 -17.17 -11.28
N LYS A 301 15.63 -17.02 -12.29
CA LYS A 301 15.98 -16.39 -13.58
C LYS A 301 16.09 -14.87 -13.47
N GLN A 302 15.27 -14.24 -12.63
CA GLN A 302 15.08 -12.78 -12.55
C GLN A 302 15.36 -12.24 -11.14
N ASN A 303 16.23 -12.88 -10.35
CA ASN A 303 16.43 -12.57 -8.93
C ASN A 303 16.64 -11.07 -8.67
N ASP A 304 17.66 -10.49 -9.32
CA ASP A 304 18.01 -9.08 -9.16
C ASP A 304 16.87 -8.13 -9.54
N ALA A 305 16.08 -8.48 -10.56
CA ALA A 305 14.97 -7.65 -11.00
C ALA A 305 13.81 -7.69 -10.01
N LEU A 306 13.52 -8.87 -9.45
CA LEU A 306 12.44 -9.07 -8.47
C LEU A 306 12.75 -8.45 -7.11
N GLU A 307 14.01 -8.51 -6.68
CA GLU A 307 14.48 -7.84 -5.46
C GLU A 307 14.33 -6.32 -5.60
N ARG A 308 14.85 -5.75 -6.69
CA ARG A 308 14.77 -4.29 -6.92
C ARG A 308 13.35 -3.79 -7.09
N SER A 309 12.47 -4.59 -7.68
CA SER A 309 11.07 -4.20 -7.88
C SER A 309 10.19 -4.47 -6.65
N GLY A 310 10.66 -5.20 -5.63
CA GLY A 310 9.85 -5.61 -4.49
C GLY A 310 8.84 -6.73 -4.78
N PHE A 311 8.96 -7.43 -5.91
CA PHE A 311 8.14 -8.61 -6.20
C PHE A 311 8.61 -9.84 -5.42
N HIS A 312 9.88 -9.88 -5.03
CA HIS A 312 10.46 -11.02 -4.31
C HIS A 312 9.69 -11.33 -3.02
N ASP A 313 9.36 -10.30 -2.24
CA ASP A 313 8.61 -10.44 -0.98
C ASP A 313 7.16 -10.87 -1.17
N GLN A 314 6.64 -10.75 -2.39
CA GLN A 314 5.25 -11.05 -2.73
C GLN A 314 5.06 -12.49 -3.24
N LEU A 315 6.13 -13.23 -3.54
CA LEU A 315 6.03 -14.55 -4.18
C LEU A 315 5.26 -15.57 -3.32
N ASP A 316 5.61 -15.67 -2.05
CA ASP A 316 4.93 -16.55 -1.09
C ASP A 316 3.46 -16.17 -0.91
N TRP A 317 3.19 -14.87 -0.91
CA TRP A 317 1.84 -14.33 -0.78
C TRP A 317 0.97 -14.61 -2.02
N ILE A 318 1.55 -14.50 -3.22
CA ILE A 318 0.88 -14.83 -4.49
C ILE A 318 0.56 -16.33 -4.54
N ALA A 319 1.52 -17.19 -4.22
CA ALA A 319 1.31 -18.63 -4.23
C ALA A 319 0.36 -19.09 -3.09
N GLY A 320 0.35 -18.38 -1.97
CA GLY A 320 -0.26 -18.80 -0.72
C GLY A 320 0.42 -20.04 -0.12
N THR A 321 1.69 -20.25 -0.48
CA THR A 321 2.60 -21.25 0.08
C THR A 321 4.02 -20.80 -0.18
N ARG A 322 4.99 -21.46 0.44
CA ARG A 322 6.39 -21.08 0.37
C ARG A 322 6.99 -21.37 -1.02
N VAL A 323 7.61 -20.37 -1.62
CA VAL A 323 8.28 -20.42 -2.94
C VAL A 323 9.80 -20.56 -2.79
N ILE A 324 10.40 -19.85 -1.80
CA ILE A 324 11.85 -19.77 -1.56
C ILE A 324 12.19 -20.12 -0.10
#